data_AF-A0A6B9Y889-F1
#
_entry.id   AF-A0A6B9Y889-F1
#
_cell.length_a   1.000
_cell.length_b   1.000
_cell.length_c   1.000
_cell.angle_alpha   90.00
_cell.angle_beta   90.00
_cell.angle_gamma   90.00
#
_symmetry.space_group_name_H-M   'P 1'
#
loop_
_entity.id
_entity.type
_entity.pdbx_description
1 polymer ?
#
loop_
_entity_poly.entity_id
_entity_poly.type
_entity_poly.pdbx_seq_one_letter_code
_entity_poly.pdbx_strand_id
1 'polypeptide(L)'
;MGDRDRMTLPEEDRGEPSAGDDDRPEPSAETADRSGPSQGTADPPTDLADLSEDRREELLARAIARLAEERGIDVPDAETLERVRADLDRTRSNVERLETDVETLRTDLDEQIADVRERVISVLEEAESRAPKDHTHPAIDDRIDALRSTVADLSSRYDSLEREIDSAEELRTDVADHADRLADHDEKLTRLAGAFVNVQRRLDRLERERARRETLDDLLEAANRQGITAARCESCETTVQLGLLGRPRCPHCDGHFEGVEPKSGFFGNAWLRVGDPPALEGETTEPRDPEDLFEGETE
;
A
#
# COMPACT_ATOMS: atom_id res chain seq x y z
N MET A 1 -8.08 -18.03 -6.89
CA MET A 1 -9.25 -18.80 -6.39
C MET A 1 -9.93 -17.95 -5.34
N GLY A 2 -11.10 -17.43 -5.68
CA GLY A 2 -11.82 -16.45 -4.87
C GLY A 2 -13.13 -16.09 -5.58
N ASP A 3 -13.90 -17.12 -5.93
CA ASP A 3 -15.28 -17.01 -6.40
C ASP A 3 -16.15 -16.43 -5.28
N ARG A 4 -16.80 -15.30 -5.55
CA ARG A 4 -17.93 -14.82 -4.76
C ARG A 4 -19.03 -14.31 -5.68
N ASP A 5 -19.88 -15.27 -5.99
CA ASP A 5 -21.33 -15.23 -6.10
C ASP A 5 -22.02 -13.91 -6.47
N ARG A 6 -22.49 -13.97 -7.71
CA ARG A 6 -23.48 -13.17 -8.41
C ARG A 6 -24.84 -13.26 -7.67
N MET A 7 -25.25 -12.21 -6.96
CA MET A 7 -26.62 -12.08 -6.47
C MET A 7 -27.55 -11.63 -7.60
N THR A 8 -28.33 -12.56 -8.14
CA THR A 8 -29.53 -12.32 -8.93
C THR A 8 -30.68 -11.92 -8.01
N LEU A 9 -31.27 -10.75 -8.26
CA LEU A 9 -32.52 -10.30 -7.63
C LEU A 9 -33.73 -10.98 -8.32
N PRO A 10 -34.83 -11.26 -7.59
CA PRO A 10 -36.04 -11.83 -8.17
C PRO A 10 -36.90 -10.76 -8.85
N GLU A 11 -37.47 -11.13 -10.00
CA GLU A 11 -38.45 -10.35 -10.75
C GLU A 11 -39.80 -10.39 -10.03
N GLU A 12 -40.34 -9.20 -9.69
CA GLU A 12 -41.70 -9.07 -9.17
C GLU A 12 -42.69 -8.94 -10.34
N ASP A 13 -43.42 -10.03 -10.55
CA ASP A 13 -44.65 -10.15 -11.31
C ASP A 13 -45.78 -9.34 -10.65
N ARG A 14 -46.34 -8.35 -11.37
CA ARG A 14 -47.59 -7.67 -10.99
C ARG A 14 -48.43 -7.32 -12.22
N GLY A 15 -49.33 -8.24 -12.55
CA GLY A 15 -50.78 -7.97 -12.48
C GLY A 15 -51.40 -7.20 -13.64
N GLU A 16 -51.95 -7.97 -14.58
CA GLU A 16 -52.95 -7.53 -15.56
C GLU A 16 -54.25 -7.06 -14.87
N PRO A 17 -54.90 -5.97 -15.32
CA PRO A 17 -56.26 -5.66 -14.88
C PRO A 17 -57.28 -6.50 -15.66
N SER A 18 -57.98 -7.35 -14.89
CA SER A 18 -59.12 -8.16 -15.30
C SER A 18 -60.23 -7.31 -15.92
N ALA A 19 -60.66 -7.69 -17.13
CA ALA A 19 -61.96 -7.36 -17.67
C ALA A 19 -63.04 -7.98 -16.77
N GLY A 20 -63.95 -7.15 -16.29
CA GLY A 20 -65.15 -7.57 -15.58
C GLY A 20 -66.36 -7.14 -16.39
N ASP A 21 -66.89 -8.07 -17.17
CA ASP A 21 -68.27 -8.07 -17.63
C ASP A 21 -69.20 -8.06 -16.42
N ASP A 22 -70.17 -7.15 -16.38
CA ASP A 22 -71.41 -7.40 -15.64
C ASP A 22 -72.61 -6.90 -16.43
N ASP A 23 -73.39 -7.92 -16.80
CA ASP A 23 -74.63 -7.90 -17.54
C ASP A 23 -75.76 -7.15 -16.78
N ARG A 24 -76.54 -6.44 -17.61
CA ARG A 24 -77.93 -5.95 -17.48
C ARG A 24 -78.82 -6.73 -16.46
N PRO A 25 -79.87 -6.09 -15.91
CA PRO A 25 -81.08 -5.92 -16.73
C PRO A 25 -81.87 -4.62 -16.54
N GLU A 26 -82.50 -4.19 -17.62
CA GLU A 26 -83.64 -3.27 -17.65
C GLU A 26 -84.87 -3.89 -16.97
N PRO A 27 -85.78 -3.05 -16.41
CA PRO A 27 -87.18 -3.42 -16.33
C PRO A 27 -87.94 -2.86 -17.54
N SER A 28 -88.34 -3.77 -18.43
CA SER A 28 -89.42 -3.55 -19.40
C SER A 28 -90.77 -3.96 -18.80
N ALA A 29 -91.79 -3.22 -19.23
CA ALA A 29 -93.21 -3.55 -19.26
C ALA A 29 -93.97 -3.61 -17.93
N GLU A 30 -94.99 -2.75 -17.80
CA GLU A 30 -96.36 -3.25 -18.02
C GLU A 30 -97.36 -2.12 -18.24
N THR A 31 -98.18 -2.36 -19.25
CA THR A 31 -99.32 -1.59 -19.71
C THR A 31 -100.45 -1.58 -18.69
N ALA A 32 -101.08 -0.43 -18.46
CA ALA A 32 -102.45 -0.37 -17.98
C ALA A 32 -103.23 0.70 -18.76
N ASP A 33 -103.82 0.23 -19.85
CA ASP A 33 -105.04 0.78 -20.44
C ASP A 33 -106.10 0.93 -19.33
N ARG A 34 -106.56 2.17 -19.11
CA ARG A 34 -107.84 2.43 -18.46
C ARG A 34 -108.56 3.57 -19.19
N SER A 35 -109.09 3.22 -20.35
CA SER A 35 -110.29 3.83 -20.88
C SER A 35 -111.46 3.70 -19.88
N GLY A 36 -112.04 4.84 -19.46
CA GLY A 36 -113.44 5.03 -19.02
C GLY A 36 -113.98 4.18 -17.84
N PRO A 37 -114.64 4.84 -16.87
CA PRO A 37 -116.04 5.14 -17.13
C PRO A 37 -116.38 6.60 -16.88
N SER A 38 -116.95 7.25 -17.90
CA SER A 38 -117.83 8.39 -17.74
C SER A 38 -119.04 7.96 -16.92
N GLN A 39 -119.05 8.26 -15.63
CA GLN A 39 -120.23 8.14 -14.79
C GLN A 39 -120.32 9.32 -13.84
N GLY A 40 -121.41 10.07 -13.99
CA GLY A 40 -122.01 10.88 -12.94
C GLY A 40 -121.30 12.20 -12.67
N THR A 41 -121.75 13.25 -13.35
CA THR A 41 -122.03 14.51 -12.67
C THR A 41 -123.04 14.23 -11.54
N ALA A 42 -122.54 13.74 -10.41
CA ALA A 42 -123.22 13.89 -9.14
C ALA A 42 -122.60 15.12 -8.51
N ASP A 43 -123.42 16.14 -8.28
CA ASP A 43 -123.05 17.30 -7.49
C ASP A 43 -122.24 16.85 -6.28
N PRO A 44 -121.01 17.38 -6.05
CA PRO A 44 -120.41 17.20 -4.75
C PRO A 44 -121.40 17.74 -3.72
N PRO A 45 -121.65 17.04 -2.58
CA PRO A 45 -122.40 17.63 -1.49
C PRO A 45 -121.70 18.95 -1.16
N THR A 46 -122.43 20.02 -1.44
CA THR A 46 -122.04 21.43 -1.47
C THR A 46 -121.67 21.96 -0.08
N ASP A 47 -121.25 21.08 0.84
CA ASP A 47 -121.08 21.39 2.27
C ASP A 47 -119.64 21.26 2.77
N LEU A 48 -118.72 20.65 2.01
CA LEU A 48 -117.28 20.61 2.35
C LEU A 48 -116.39 21.29 1.30
N ALA A 49 -116.81 21.29 0.04
CA ALA A 49 -116.13 21.98 -1.05
C ALA A 49 -116.42 23.49 -1.05
N ASP A 50 -117.57 23.91 -0.51
CA ASP A 50 -117.99 25.31 -0.36
C ASP A 50 -117.54 25.93 0.97
N LEU A 51 -116.94 25.13 1.85
CA LEU A 51 -116.29 25.66 3.03
C LEU A 51 -115.04 26.42 2.62
N SER A 52 -114.74 27.50 3.35
CA SER A 52 -113.40 28.07 3.26
C SER A 52 -112.37 26.98 3.56
N GLU A 53 -111.23 27.05 2.88
CA GLU A 53 -110.12 26.12 3.09
C GLU A 53 -109.81 25.97 4.59
N ASP A 54 -109.84 27.08 5.34
CA ASP A 54 -109.66 27.13 6.80
C ASP A 54 -110.61 26.20 7.59
N ARG A 55 -111.90 26.18 7.24
CA ARG A 55 -112.90 25.42 8.00
C ARG A 55 -112.84 23.93 7.67
N ARG A 56 -112.42 23.60 6.45
CA ARG A 56 -112.13 22.23 6.05
C ARG A 56 -110.86 21.73 6.73
N GLU A 57 -109.82 22.55 6.80
CA GLU A 57 -108.58 22.25 7.53
C GLU A 57 -108.84 22.00 9.02
N GLU A 58 -109.66 22.82 9.67
CA GLU A 58 -109.96 22.68 11.10
C GLU A 58 -110.73 21.39 11.42
N LEU A 59 -111.70 21.01 10.57
CA LEU A 59 -112.43 19.74 10.71
C LEU A 59 -111.51 18.53 10.47
N LEU A 60 -110.59 18.63 9.50
CA LEU A 60 -109.60 17.58 9.23
C LEU A 60 -108.60 17.44 10.38
N ALA A 61 -108.05 18.54 10.90
CA ALA A 61 -107.15 18.53 12.06
C ALA A 61 -107.82 17.88 13.28
N ARG A 62 -109.10 18.20 13.53
CA ARG A 62 -109.88 17.61 14.62
C ARG A 62 -110.18 16.13 14.42
N ALA A 63 -110.45 15.70 13.19
CA ALA A 63 -110.66 14.30 12.85
C ALA A 63 -109.37 13.47 13.00
N ILE A 64 -108.23 14.03 12.59
CA ILE A 64 -106.91 13.41 12.71
C ILE A 64 -106.50 13.26 14.17
N ALA A 65 -106.68 14.31 14.99
CA ALA A 65 -106.37 14.25 16.42
C ALA A 65 -107.18 13.18 17.15
N ARG A 66 -108.49 13.08 16.87
CA ARG A 66 -109.37 12.05 17.46
C ARG A 66 -108.98 10.64 17.05
N LEU A 67 -108.63 10.44 15.78
CA LEU A 67 -108.20 9.14 15.25
C LEU A 67 -106.86 8.70 15.85
N ALA A 68 -105.94 9.64 16.08
CA ALA A 68 -104.66 9.34 16.70
C ALA A 68 -104.81 8.94 18.17
N GLU A 69 -105.70 9.61 18.91
CA GLU A 69 -106.01 9.29 20.31
C GLU A 69 -106.65 7.89 20.44
N GLU A 70 -107.55 7.51 19.53
CA GLU A 70 -108.15 6.15 19.48
C GLU A 70 -107.12 5.05 19.16
N ARG A 71 -106.07 5.40 18.40
CA ARG A 71 -105.00 4.48 17.97
C ARG A 71 -103.79 4.49 18.91
N GLY A 72 -103.78 5.33 19.95
CA GLY A 72 -102.65 5.48 20.87
C GLY A 72 -101.39 6.06 20.20
N ILE A 73 -101.55 6.84 19.13
CA ILE A 73 -100.46 7.46 18.39
C ILE A 73 -100.22 8.86 18.96
N ASP A 74 -99.01 9.10 19.47
CA ASP A 74 -98.60 10.43 19.92
C ASP A 74 -98.37 11.33 18.69
N VAL A 75 -99.27 12.29 18.47
CA VAL A 75 -99.13 13.26 17.39
C VAL A 75 -98.30 14.40 17.93
N PRO A 76 -97.13 14.69 17.33
CA PRO A 76 -96.33 15.82 17.75
C PRO A 76 -97.17 17.10 17.66
N ASP A 77 -97.09 17.92 18.69
CA ASP A 77 -97.71 19.24 18.68
C ASP A 77 -97.10 20.11 17.56
N ALA A 78 -97.79 21.22 17.26
CA ALA A 78 -97.37 22.13 16.20
C ALA A 78 -95.93 22.66 16.43
N GLU A 79 -95.54 22.87 17.69
CA GLU A 79 -94.20 23.34 18.08
C GLU A 79 -93.12 22.29 17.76
N THR A 80 -93.40 21.02 18.00
CA THR A 80 -92.47 19.91 17.70
C THR A 80 -92.33 19.69 16.21
N LEU A 81 -93.43 19.77 15.44
CA LEU A 81 -93.36 19.72 13.98
C LEU A 81 -92.59 20.93 13.40
N GLU A 82 -92.76 22.12 13.96
CA GLU A 82 -92.02 23.31 13.55
C GLU A 82 -90.52 23.17 13.82
N ARG A 83 -90.14 22.63 14.98
CA ARG A 83 -88.74 22.33 15.33
C ARG A 83 -88.11 21.30 14.38
N VAL A 84 -88.81 20.20 14.09
CA VAL A 84 -88.34 19.18 13.14
C VAL A 84 -88.22 19.75 11.72
N ARG A 85 -89.15 20.61 11.29
CA ARG A 85 -89.05 21.30 9.99
C ARG A 85 -87.83 22.21 9.95
N ALA A 86 -87.62 23.03 10.98
CA ALA A 86 -86.45 23.90 11.07
C ALA A 86 -85.12 23.12 11.10
N ASP A 87 -85.09 21.96 11.76
CA ASP A 87 -83.92 21.07 11.79
C ASP A 87 -83.70 20.36 10.45
N LEU A 88 -84.77 19.98 9.74
CA LEU A 88 -84.68 19.43 8.39
C LEU A 88 -84.18 20.48 7.40
N ASP A 89 -84.70 21.71 7.47
CA ASP A 89 -84.25 22.84 6.66
C ASP A 89 -82.78 23.15 6.93
N ARG A 90 -82.35 23.12 8.20
CA ARG A 90 -80.94 23.28 8.59
C ARG A 90 -80.07 22.14 8.03
N THR A 91 -80.51 20.89 8.19
CA THR A 91 -79.80 19.72 7.65
C THR A 91 -79.67 19.82 6.15
N ARG A 92 -80.74 20.20 5.46
CA ARG A 92 -80.75 20.39 4.00
C ARG A 92 -79.75 21.47 3.58
N SER A 93 -79.77 22.64 4.23
CA SER A 93 -78.77 23.68 3.97
C SER A 93 -77.34 23.22 4.26
N ASN A 94 -77.13 22.39 5.28
CA ASN A 94 -75.80 21.84 5.58
C ASN A 94 -75.34 20.85 4.50
N VAL A 95 -76.24 20.02 3.97
CA VAL A 95 -75.94 19.09 2.88
C VAL A 95 -75.61 19.87 1.61
N GLU A 96 -76.41 20.85 1.23
CA GLU A 96 -76.16 21.72 0.06
C GLU A 96 -74.79 22.44 0.18
N ARG A 97 -74.43 22.88 1.39
CA ARG A 97 -73.09 23.45 1.67
C ARG A 97 -71.98 22.41 1.53
N LEU A 98 -72.15 21.22 2.10
CA LEU A 98 -71.13 20.18 2.04
C LEU A 98 -70.92 19.68 0.60
N GLU A 99 -71.99 19.56 -0.19
CA GLU A 99 -71.91 19.25 -1.61
C GLU A 99 -71.09 20.32 -2.35
N THR A 100 -71.32 21.59 -2.05
CA THR A 100 -70.54 22.71 -2.61
C THR A 100 -69.07 22.66 -2.17
N ASP A 101 -68.81 22.38 -0.90
CA ASP A 101 -67.46 22.30 -0.34
C ASP A 101 -66.68 21.12 -0.95
N VAL A 102 -67.33 19.97 -1.12
CA VAL A 102 -66.74 18.78 -1.76
C VAL A 102 -66.43 19.05 -3.22
N GLU A 103 -67.32 19.72 -3.95
CA GLU A 103 -67.06 20.06 -5.35
C GLU A 103 -65.91 21.05 -5.50
N THR A 104 -65.81 22.01 -4.58
CA THR A 104 -64.68 22.95 -4.51
C THR A 104 -63.38 22.20 -4.22
N LEU A 105 -63.36 21.32 -3.21
CA LEU A 105 -62.19 20.51 -2.86
C LEU A 105 -61.73 19.59 -3.99
N ARG A 106 -62.68 19.01 -4.74
CA ARG A 106 -62.37 18.19 -5.92
C ARG A 106 -61.70 19.03 -6.99
N THR A 107 -62.25 20.20 -7.28
CA THR A 107 -61.68 21.14 -8.25
C THR A 107 -60.28 21.58 -7.84
N ASP A 108 -60.09 21.95 -6.57
CA ASP A 108 -58.79 22.35 -6.02
C ASP A 108 -57.77 21.21 -6.08
N LEU A 109 -58.19 19.97 -5.79
CA LEU A 109 -57.33 18.80 -5.86
C LEU A 109 -56.92 18.49 -7.29
N ASP A 110 -57.84 18.55 -8.25
CA ASP A 110 -57.55 18.34 -9.67
C ASP A 110 -56.58 19.40 -10.20
N GLU A 111 -56.73 20.67 -9.77
CA GLU A 111 -55.80 21.75 -10.09
C GLU A 111 -54.40 21.50 -9.50
N GLN A 112 -54.32 21.09 -8.23
CA GLN A 112 -53.03 20.77 -7.59
C GLN A 112 -52.34 19.56 -8.21
N ILE A 113 -53.10 18.52 -8.58
CA ILE A 113 -52.56 17.35 -9.27
C ILE A 113 -52.03 17.76 -10.64
N ALA A 114 -52.74 18.61 -11.38
CA ALA A 114 -52.29 19.14 -12.65
C ALA A 114 -50.99 19.95 -12.50
N ASP A 115 -50.89 20.82 -11.49
CA ASP A 115 -49.68 21.61 -11.22
C ASP A 115 -48.47 20.72 -10.87
N VAL A 116 -48.65 19.74 -9.96
CA VAL A 116 -47.58 18.80 -9.60
C VAL A 116 -47.14 17.99 -10.82
N ARG A 117 -48.08 17.53 -11.64
CA ARG A 117 -47.78 16.78 -12.86
C ARG A 117 -46.95 17.63 -13.83
N GLU A 118 -47.35 18.87 -14.07
CA GLU A 118 -46.61 19.81 -14.91
C GLU A 118 -45.19 20.03 -14.37
N ARG A 119 -45.06 20.24 -13.06
CA ARG A 119 -43.75 20.43 -12.42
C ARG A 119 -42.86 19.20 -12.53
N VAL A 120 -43.40 18.00 -12.38
CA VAL A 120 -42.64 16.75 -12.54
C VAL A 120 -42.18 16.57 -13.98
N ILE A 121 -43.05 16.85 -14.95
CA ILE A 121 -42.69 16.81 -16.38
C ILE A 121 -41.55 17.80 -16.64
N SER A 122 -41.70 19.05 -16.19
CA SER A 122 -40.67 20.08 -16.36
C SER A 122 -39.32 19.69 -15.73
N VAL A 123 -39.32 19.11 -14.52
CA VAL A 123 -38.10 18.63 -13.87
C VAL A 123 -37.48 17.45 -14.63
N LEU A 124 -38.30 16.53 -15.13
CA LEU A 124 -37.80 15.40 -15.93
C LEU A 124 -37.18 15.90 -17.23
N GLU A 125 -37.85 16.79 -17.95
CA GLU A 125 -37.32 17.41 -19.18
C GLU A 125 -36.03 18.18 -18.92
N GLU A 126 -35.96 18.95 -17.82
CA GLU A 126 -34.75 19.65 -17.44
C GLU A 126 -33.62 18.68 -17.05
N ALA A 127 -33.93 17.59 -16.35
CA ALA A 127 -32.96 16.55 -16.01
C ALA A 127 -32.45 15.82 -17.25
N GLU A 128 -33.33 15.41 -18.17
CA GLU A 128 -32.97 14.77 -19.44
C GLU A 128 -32.21 15.74 -20.38
N SER A 129 -32.53 17.04 -20.34
CA SER A 129 -31.79 18.07 -21.08
C SER A 129 -30.38 18.26 -20.52
N ARG A 130 -30.21 18.21 -19.19
CA ARG A 130 -28.91 18.38 -18.53
C ARG A 130 -28.03 17.14 -18.68
N ALA A 131 -28.62 15.96 -18.62
CA ALA A 131 -27.92 14.69 -18.76
C ALA A 131 -28.86 13.66 -19.39
N PRO A 132 -28.78 13.48 -20.72
CA PRO A 132 -29.43 12.36 -21.39
C PRO A 132 -29.04 11.03 -20.75
N LYS A 133 -29.87 9.99 -20.91
CA LYS A 133 -29.61 8.66 -20.34
C LYS A 133 -28.25 8.08 -20.74
N ASP A 134 -27.78 8.46 -21.92
CA ASP A 134 -26.50 8.02 -22.48
C ASP A 134 -25.40 9.10 -22.38
N HIS A 135 -25.58 10.11 -21.51
CA HIS A 135 -24.55 11.12 -21.28
C HIS A 135 -23.31 10.47 -20.68
N THR A 136 -22.20 10.56 -21.40
CA THR A 136 -20.90 10.11 -20.94
C THR A 136 -20.05 11.30 -20.53
N HIS A 137 -19.03 11.03 -19.71
CA HIS A 137 -18.07 12.03 -19.27
C HIS A 137 -16.69 11.71 -19.86
N PRO A 138 -16.45 11.97 -21.17
CA PRO A 138 -15.21 11.60 -21.84
C PRO A 138 -13.97 12.16 -21.14
N ALA A 139 -14.05 13.37 -20.59
CA ALA A 139 -12.95 13.94 -19.81
C ALA A 139 -12.62 13.17 -18.51
N ILE A 140 -13.61 12.52 -17.89
CA ILE A 140 -13.40 11.64 -16.74
C ILE A 140 -12.82 10.31 -17.20
N ASP A 141 -13.34 9.74 -18.29
CA ASP A 141 -12.83 8.50 -18.87
C ASP A 141 -11.36 8.64 -19.30
N ASP A 142 -11.03 9.71 -20.04
CA ASP A 142 -9.66 10.07 -20.42
C ASP A 142 -8.75 10.22 -19.19
N ARG A 143 -9.27 10.83 -18.12
CA ARG A 143 -8.53 10.98 -16.86
C ARG A 143 -8.31 9.62 -16.19
N ILE A 144 -9.31 8.75 -16.15
CA ILE A 144 -9.18 7.39 -15.60
C ILE A 144 -8.14 6.60 -16.39
N ASP A 145 -8.16 6.67 -17.71
CA ASP A 145 -7.20 5.96 -18.56
C ASP A 145 -5.78 6.51 -18.43
N ALA A 146 -5.63 7.84 -18.31
CA ALA A 146 -4.34 8.46 -17.97
C ALA A 146 -3.82 8.01 -16.60
N LEU A 147 -4.70 7.91 -15.59
CA LEU A 147 -4.34 7.40 -14.27
C LEU A 147 -3.92 5.92 -14.33
N ARG A 148 -4.66 5.08 -15.06
CA ARG A 148 -4.32 3.67 -15.27
C ARG A 148 -2.96 3.51 -15.92
N SER A 149 -2.67 4.29 -16.96
CA SER A 149 -1.36 4.31 -17.63
C SER A 149 -0.25 4.72 -16.66
N THR A 150 -0.48 5.76 -15.85
CA THR A 150 0.48 6.22 -14.84
C THR A 150 0.77 5.16 -13.78
N VAL A 151 -0.26 4.45 -13.31
CA VAL A 151 -0.11 3.35 -12.35
C VAL A 151 0.68 2.18 -12.96
N ALA A 152 0.43 1.85 -14.23
CA ALA A 152 1.17 0.81 -14.93
C ALA A 152 2.65 1.17 -15.11
N ASP A 153 2.96 2.42 -15.49
CA ASP A 153 4.34 2.92 -15.57
C ASP A 153 5.04 2.86 -14.21
N LEU A 154 4.38 3.36 -13.15
CA LEU A 154 4.96 3.37 -11.81
C LEU A 154 5.21 1.94 -11.30
N SER A 155 4.31 1.00 -11.59
CA SER A 155 4.48 -0.41 -11.24
C SER A 155 5.69 -1.01 -11.97
N SER A 156 5.83 -0.76 -13.27
CA SER A 156 7.00 -1.22 -14.05
C SER A 156 8.31 -0.63 -13.53
N ARG A 157 8.30 0.65 -13.11
CA ARG A 157 9.47 1.30 -12.51
C ARG A 157 9.81 0.72 -11.14
N TYR A 158 8.81 0.41 -10.33
CA TYR A 158 8.98 -0.26 -9.05
C TYR A 158 9.62 -1.65 -9.23
N ASP A 159 9.11 -2.47 -10.12
CA ASP A 159 9.69 -3.79 -10.43
C ASP A 159 11.13 -3.68 -10.96
N SER A 160 11.46 -2.59 -11.66
CA SER A 160 12.82 -2.36 -12.15
C SER A 160 13.77 -1.97 -11.03
N LEU A 161 13.32 -1.13 -10.09
CA LEU A 161 14.08 -0.76 -8.90
C LEU A 161 14.29 -1.96 -7.97
N GLU A 162 13.29 -2.83 -7.81
CA GLU A 162 13.41 -4.05 -7.01
C GLU A 162 14.52 -4.96 -7.57
N ARG A 163 14.55 -5.17 -8.89
CA ARG A 163 15.64 -5.91 -9.55
C ARG A 163 17.01 -5.25 -9.41
N GLU A 164 17.07 -3.92 -9.43
CA GLU A 164 18.32 -3.18 -9.25
C GLU A 164 18.84 -3.30 -7.80
N ILE A 165 17.94 -3.29 -6.81
CA ILE A 165 18.27 -3.53 -5.41
C ILE A 165 18.79 -4.96 -5.22
N ASP A 166 18.10 -5.96 -5.76
CA ASP A 166 18.54 -7.36 -5.68
C ASP A 166 19.95 -7.51 -6.29
N SER A 167 20.19 -6.92 -7.47
CA SER A 167 21.50 -6.91 -8.09
C SER A 167 22.56 -6.20 -7.22
N ALA A 168 22.23 -5.07 -6.62
CA ALA A 168 23.15 -4.36 -5.73
C ALA A 168 23.51 -5.17 -4.47
N GLU A 169 22.57 -5.95 -3.95
CA GLU A 169 22.82 -6.87 -2.82
C GLU A 169 23.73 -8.04 -3.20
N GLU A 170 23.55 -8.60 -4.39
CA GLU A 170 24.47 -9.59 -4.97
C GLU A 170 25.88 -9.01 -5.12
N LEU A 171 26.02 -7.83 -5.75
CA LEU A 171 27.31 -7.16 -5.90
C LEU A 171 27.98 -6.86 -4.54
N ARG A 172 27.20 -6.45 -3.53
CA ARG A 172 27.74 -6.22 -2.18
C ARG A 172 28.32 -7.50 -1.59
N THR A 173 27.64 -8.62 -1.79
CA THR A 173 28.10 -9.94 -1.31
C THR A 173 29.38 -10.34 -2.03
N ASP A 174 29.43 -10.19 -3.35
CA ASP A 174 30.63 -10.47 -4.14
C ASP A 174 31.83 -9.61 -3.70
N VAL A 175 31.60 -8.31 -3.45
CA VAL A 175 32.65 -7.40 -2.96
C VAL A 175 33.18 -7.84 -1.59
N ALA A 176 32.30 -8.26 -0.68
CA ALA A 176 32.70 -8.76 0.63
C ALA A 176 33.55 -10.04 0.50
N ASP A 177 33.12 -10.99 -0.32
CA ASP A 177 33.85 -12.21 -0.66
C ASP A 177 35.24 -11.91 -1.24
N HIS A 178 35.34 -10.93 -2.13
CA HIS A 178 36.60 -10.50 -2.70
C HIS A 178 37.52 -9.85 -1.66
N ALA A 179 36.98 -9.03 -0.75
CA ALA A 179 37.75 -8.43 0.33
C ALA A 179 38.33 -9.50 1.27
N ASP A 180 37.56 -10.52 1.63
CA ASP A 180 38.01 -11.64 2.45
C ASP A 180 39.14 -12.44 1.77
N ARG A 181 39.02 -12.70 0.45
CA ARG A 181 40.08 -13.36 -0.33
C ARG A 181 41.36 -12.52 -0.38
N LEU A 182 41.25 -11.20 -0.53
CA LEU A 182 42.41 -10.31 -0.52
C LEU A 182 43.09 -10.28 0.85
N ALA A 183 42.33 -10.27 1.94
CA ALA A 183 42.89 -10.36 3.29
C ALA A 183 43.63 -11.68 3.54
N ASP A 184 43.09 -12.81 3.07
CA ASP A 184 43.78 -14.11 3.14
C ASP A 184 45.06 -14.14 2.28
N HIS A 185 45.03 -13.52 1.10
CA HIS A 185 46.23 -13.37 0.26
C HIS A 185 47.31 -12.52 0.95
N ASP A 186 46.94 -11.39 1.56
CA ASP A 186 47.88 -10.53 2.30
C ASP A 186 48.54 -11.27 3.47
N GLU A 187 47.76 -12.06 4.22
CA GLU A 187 48.31 -12.88 5.30
C GLU A 187 49.32 -13.92 4.77
N LYS A 188 48.99 -14.57 3.64
CA LYS A 188 49.90 -15.52 2.98
C LYS A 188 51.17 -14.84 2.49
N LEU A 189 51.08 -13.66 1.89
CA LEU A 189 52.24 -12.88 1.43
C LEU A 189 53.12 -12.45 2.60
N THR A 190 52.53 -12.01 3.70
CA THR A 190 53.26 -11.68 4.94
C THR A 190 54.01 -12.91 5.48
N ARG A 191 53.38 -14.09 5.51
CA ARG A 191 54.04 -15.34 5.90
C ARG A 191 55.17 -15.72 4.94
N LEU A 192 54.97 -15.57 3.63
CA LEU A 192 55.99 -15.86 2.61
C LEU A 192 57.18 -14.90 2.71
N ALA A 193 56.94 -13.61 2.90
CA ALA A 193 57.98 -12.61 3.13
C ALA A 193 58.79 -12.94 4.39
N GLY A 194 58.11 -13.31 5.49
CA GLY A 194 58.77 -13.77 6.71
C GLY A 194 59.62 -15.02 6.50
N ALA A 195 59.13 -15.99 5.73
CA ALA A 195 59.89 -17.18 5.36
C ALA A 195 61.13 -16.83 4.52
N PHE A 196 60.99 -15.93 3.54
CA PHE A 196 62.10 -15.47 2.70
C PHE A 196 63.18 -14.75 3.50
N VAL A 197 62.81 -13.83 4.38
CA VAL A 197 63.75 -13.13 5.29
C VAL A 197 64.48 -14.13 6.19
N ASN A 198 63.80 -15.18 6.67
CA ASN A 198 64.45 -16.22 7.47
C ASN A 198 65.45 -17.05 6.65
N VAL A 199 65.14 -17.36 5.39
CA VAL A 199 66.07 -18.04 4.47
C VAL A 199 67.29 -17.16 4.21
N GLN A 200 67.09 -15.88 3.90
CA GLN A 200 68.18 -14.92 3.66
C GLN A 200 69.12 -14.81 4.87
N ARG A 201 68.57 -14.62 6.08
CA ARG A 201 69.37 -14.59 7.33
C ARG A 201 70.14 -15.89 7.58
N ARG A 202 69.59 -17.04 7.16
CA ARG A 202 70.27 -18.33 7.28
C ARG A 202 71.40 -18.46 6.27
N LEU A 203 71.19 -18.01 5.03
CA LEU A 203 72.23 -17.97 4.00
C LEU A 203 73.37 -17.03 4.42
N ASP A 204 73.07 -15.80 4.83
CA ASP A 204 74.08 -14.84 5.34
C ASP A 204 74.94 -15.44 6.46
N ARG A 205 74.31 -16.20 7.37
CA ARG A 205 75.01 -16.88 8.46
C ARG A 205 75.95 -17.96 7.94
N LEU A 206 75.47 -18.78 6.99
CA LEU A 206 76.27 -19.85 6.37
C LEU A 206 77.43 -19.26 5.58
N GLU A 207 77.21 -18.18 4.83
CA GLU A 207 78.24 -17.47 4.07
C GLU A 207 79.29 -16.87 4.98
N ARG A 208 78.89 -16.18 6.06
CA ARG A 208 79.85 -15.66 7.06
C ARG A 208 80.64 -16.77 7.75
N GLU A 209 80.01 -17.90 8.04
CA GLU A 209 80.71 -19.04 8.63
C GLU A 209 81.69 -19.68 7.65
N ARG A 210 81.32 -19.77 6.36
CA ARG A 210 82.19 -20.24 5.29
C ARG A 210 83.39 -19.31 5.12
N ALA A 211 83.18 -18.01 4.98
CA ALA A 211 84.24 -17.02 4.85
C ALA A 211 85.23 -17.09 6.02
N ARG A 212 84.73 -17.22 7.26
CA ARG A 212 85.59 -17.39 8.44
C ARG A 212 86.46 -18.65 8.40
N ARG A 213 85.97 -19.74 7.81
CA ARG A 213 86.74 -20.98 7.64
C ARG A 213 87.79 -20.80 6.54
N GLU A 214 87.42 -20.21 5.42
CA GLU A 214 88.34 -19.90 4.31
C GLU A 214 89.49 -19.00 4.80
N THR A 215 89.21 -17.92 5.55
CA THR A 215 90.27 -17.07 6.13
C THR A 215 91.19 -17.84 7.09
N LEU A 216 90.65 -18.78 7.87
CA LEU A 216 91.46 -19.62 8.75
C LEU A 216 92.34 -20.58 7.94
N ASP A 217 91.77 -21.21 6.92
CA ASP A 217 92.49 -22.13 6.04
C ASP A 217 93.64 -21.41 5.32
N ASP A 218 93.40 -20.20 4.80
CA ASP A 218 94.42 -19.36 4.18
C ASP A 218 95.55 -18.99 5.16
N LEU A 219 95.20 -18.62 6.40
CA LEU A 219 96.16 -18.31 7.46
C LEU A 219 97.03 -19.53 7.81
N LEU A 220 96.41 -20.70 7.95
CA LEU A 220 97.10 -21.95 8.26
C LEU A 220 97.97 -22.42 7.10
N GLU A 221 97.50 -22.28 5.85
CA GLU A 221 98.27 -22.60 4.67
C GLU A 221 99.50 -21.69 4.54
N ALA A 222 99.35 -20.38 4.76
CA ALA A 222 100.46 -19.43 4.78
C ALA A 222 101.48 -19.75 5.88
N ALA A 223 101.01 -20.10 7.09
CA ALA A 223 101.87 -20.53 8.19
C ALA A 223 102.63 -21.82 7.86
N ASN A 224 101.95 -22.80 7.29
CA ASN A 224 102.53 -24.09 6.92
C ASN A 224 103.60 -23.93 5.83
N ARG A 225 103.33 -23.12 4.80
CA ARG A 225 104.30 -22.78 3.75
C ARG A 225 105.60 -22.16 4.29
N GLN A 226 105.53 -21.47 5.43
CA GLN A 226 106.66 -20.82 6.10
C GLN A 226 107.24 -21.67 7.27
N GLY A 227 106.70 -22.87 7.54
CA GLY A 227 107.15 -23.74 8.63
C GLY A 227 106.85 -23.19 10.04
N ILE A 228 105.83 -22.36 10.19
CA ILE A 228 105.48 -21.69 11.45
C ILE A 228 104.40 -22.50 12.17
N THR A 229 104.71 -23.00 13.37
CA THR A 229 103.76 -23.75 14.22
C THR A 229 103.16 -22.89 15.35
N ALA A 230 103.90 -21.86 15.78
CA ALA A 230 103.47 -20.90 16.79
C ALA A 230 103.95 -19.48 16.45
N ALA A 231 103.13 -18.47 16.73
CA ALA A 231 103.41 -17.06 16.48
C ALA A 231 102.83 -16.17 17.59
N ARG A 232 103.42 -14.99 17.83
CA ARG A 232 102.92 -14.01 18.83
C ARG A 232 101.86 -13.11 18.19
N CYS A 233 100.75 -12.90 18.87
CA CYS A 233 99.74 -11.92 18.47
C CYS A 233 100.33 -10.51 18.48
N GLU A 234 100.17 -9.74 17.41
CA GLU A 234 100.65 -8.36 17.35
C GLU A 234 100.00 -7.46 18.42
N SER A 235 98.73 -7.69 18.74
CA SER A 235 97.96 -6.82 19.63
C SER A 235 98.23 -7.05 21.14
N CYS A 236 98.32 -8.31 21.57
CA CYS A 236 98.50 -8.65 23.00
C CYS A 236 99.81 -9.37 23.31
N GLU A 237 100.64 -9.56 22.29
CA GLU A 237 101.95 -10.21 22.35
C GLU A 237 101.98 -11.64 22.93
N THR A 238 100.82 -12.28 23.10
CA THR A 238 100.75 -13.65 23.63
C THR A 238 101.01 -14.66 22.52
N THR A 239 101.76 -15.72 22.81
CA THR A 239 102.06 -16.80 21.86
C THR A 239 100.83 -17.67 21.61
N VAL A 240 100.46 -17.83 20.35
CA VAL A 240 99.33 -18.64 19.90
C VAL A 240 99.84 -19.84 19.11
N GLN A 241 99.32 -21.03 19.41
CA GLN A 241 99.56 -22.26 18.66
C GLN A 241 98.61 -22.32 17.46
N LEU A 242 99.15 -22.25 16.24
CA LEU A 242 98.33 -22.09 15.03
C LEU A 242 97.49 -23.34 14.74
N GLY A 243 98.06 -24.53 14.92
CA GLY A 243 97.36 -25.81 14.67
C GLY A 243 96.22 -26.14 15.64
N LEU A 244 95.97 -25.32 16.66
CA LEU A 244 94.86 -25.47 17.61
C LEU A 244 93.76 -24.41 17.41
N LEU A 245 93.91 -23.52 16.43
CA LEU A 245 92.92 -22.48 16.16
C LEU A 245 91.68 -23.08 15.49
N GLY A 246 90.52 -22.85 16.11
CA GLY A 246 89.21 -23.14 15.49
C GLY A 246 88.58 -21.94 14.78
N ARG A 247 89.19 -20.75 14.89
CA ARG A 247 88.74 -19.48 14.30
C ARG A 247 89.95 -18.60 13.98
N PRO A 248 89.87 -17.69 13.00
CA PRO A 248 90.94 -16.74 12.66
C PRO A 248 90.97 -15.55 13.66
N ARG A 249 91.05 -15.84 14.96
CA ARG A 249 91.07 -14.84 16.04
C ARG A 249 91.98 -15.27 17.17
N CYS A 250 92.56 -14.28 17.85
CA CYS A 250 93.39 -14.54 19.02
C CYS A 250 92.55 -15.03 20.20
N PRO A 251 92.86 -16.19 20.80
CA PRO A 251 92.10 -16.71 21.94
C PRO A 251 92.27 -15.89 23.24
N HIS A 252 93.20 -14.92 23.26
CA HIS A 252 93.52 -14.12 24.44
C HIS A 252 92.93 -12.71 24.39
N CYS A 253 92.89 -12.07 23.22
CA CYS A 253 92.39 -10.70 23.06
C CYS A 253 91.28 -10.53 22.00
N ASP A 254 90.85 -11.63 21.37
CA ASP A 254 89.82 -11.68 20.31
C ASP A 254 90.12 -10.86 19.04
N GLY A 255 91.34 -10.36 18.87
CA GLY A 255 91.79 -9.70 17.64
C GLY A 255 91.74 -10.63 16.43
N HIS A 256 91.28 -10.13 15.28
CA HIS A 256 91.16 -10.90 14.04
C HIS A 256 92.49 -11.00 13.31
N PHE A 257 92.85 -12.19 12.83
CA PHE A 257 94.12 -12.39 12.14
C PHE A 257 93.98 -12.11 10.65
N GLU A 258 94.85 -11.25 10.13
CA GLU A 258 94.92 -10.90 8.69
C GLU A 258 96.01 -11.71 7.97
N GLY A 259 97.04 -12.14 8.70
CA GLY A 259 98.13 -12.92 8.12
C GLY A 259 99.20 -13.31 9.13
N VAL A 260 100.18 -14.09 8.64
CA VAL A 260 101.36 -14.48 9.41
C VAL A 260 102.58 -13.82 8.82
N GLU A 261 103.36 -13.15 9.67
CA GLU A 261 104.65 -12.60 9.29
C GLU A 261 105.79 -13.51 9.77
N PRO A 262 106.70 -13.91 8.87
CA PRO A 262 107.80 -14.79 9.22
C PRO A 262 108.85 -14.07 10.09
N LYS A 263 109.69 -14.87 10.76
CA LYS A 263 110.76 -14.38 11.62
C LYS A 263 111.75 -13.52 10.82
N SER A 264 112.08 -12.33 11.31
CA SER A 264 113.20 -11.54 10.81
C SER A 264 114.50 -11.90 11.55
N GLY A 265 115.49 -12.44 10.82
CA GLY A 265 116.81 -12.81 11.37
C GLY A 265 116.84 -14.10 12.21
N PHE A 266 118.03 -14.43 12.76
CA PHE A 266 118.30 -15.71 13.45
C PHE A 266 117.63 -15.88 14.83
N PHE A 267 117.11 -14.82 15.43
CA PHE A 267 116.52 -14.83 16.79
C PHE A 267 115.10 -14.23 16.86
N GLY A 268 114.45 -14.00 15.71
CA GLY A 268 113.14 -13.36 15.64
C GLY A 268 111.98 -14.28 16.03
N ASN A 269 110.87 -13.68 16.49
CA ASN A 269 109.59 -14.37 16.66
C ASN A 269 108.73 -14.21 15.39
N ALA A 270 107.92 -15.21 15.07
CA ALA A 270 106.89 -15.06 14.04
C ALA A 270 105.71 -14.28 14.66
N TRP A 271 105.08 -13.41 13.87
CA TRP A 271 104.00 -12.55 14.35
C TRP A 271 102.70 -12.83 13.60
N LEU A 272 101.60 -12.81 14.34
CA LEU A 272 100.25 -12.81 13.77
C LEU A 272 99.80 -11.37 13.66
N ARG A 273 99.63 -10.92 12.42
CA ARG A 273 99.13 -9.58 12.14
C ARG A 273 97.65 -9.51 12.45
N VAL A 274 97.27 -8.45 13.17
CA VAL A 274 95.88 -8.22 13.57
C VAL A 274 95.33 -7.05 12.77
N GLY A 275 94.26 -7.31 12.02
CA GLY A 275 93.59 -6.32 11.17
C GLY A 275 92.08 -6.43 11.29
N ASP A 276 91.36 -5.42 10.83
CA ASP A 276 89.90 -5.48 10.75
C ASP A 276 89.48 -6.43 9.62
N PRO A 277 88.48 -7.31 9.82
CA PRO A 277 87.96 -8.12 8.73
C PRO A 277 87.49 -7.19 7.60
N PRO A 278 87.75 -7.52 6.32
CA PRO A 278 87.26 -6.71 5.21
C PRO A 278 85.75 -6.53 5.37
N ALA A 279 85.29 -5.28 5.30
CA ALA A 279 83.88 -4.97 5.34
C ALA A 279 83.23 -5.74 4.18
N LEU A 280 82.36 -6.70 4.49
CA LEU A 280 81.57 -7.37 3.46
C LEU A 280 80.73 -6.28 2.80
N GLU A 281 81.08 -5.92 1.56
CA GLU A 281 80.32 -5.02 0.70
C GLU A 281 78.99 -5.70 0.33
N GLY A 282 78.07 -5.71 1.29
CA GLY A 282 76.67 -5.85 0.99
C GLY A 282 76.18 -4.46 0.64
N GLU A 283 75.86 -4.24 -0.63
CA GLU A 283 75.12 -3.06 -1.07
C GLU A 283 73.77 -3.09 -0.35
N THR A 284 73.70 -2.49 0.84
CA THR A 284 72.44 -2.27 1.54
C THR A 284 71.72 -1.22 0.73
N THR A 285 70.91 -1.64 -0.23
CA THR A 285 69.90 -0.77 -0.80
C THR A 285 69.10 -0.23 0.38
N GLU A 286 69.12 1.09 0.55
CA GLU A 286 68.33 1.74 1.59
C GLU A 286 66.88 1.27 1.48
N PRO A 287 66.16 1.07 2.60
CA PRO A 287 64.75 0.72 2.53
C PRO A 287 64.05 1.82 1.72
N ARG A 288 63.61 1.49 0.51
CA ARG A 288 62.73 2.38 -0.25
C ARG A 288 61.45 2.52 0.56
N ASP A 289 60.99 3.74 0.73
CA ASP A 289 59.73 4.02 1.40
C ASP A 289 58.62 3.26 0.63
N PRO A 290 57.77 2.46 1.29
CA PRO A 290 56.72 1.72 0.61
C PRO A 290 55.80 2.61 -0.24
N GLU A 291 55.69 3.91 0.07
CA GLU A 291 54.92 4.89 -0.71
C GLU A 291 55.50 5.10 -2.13
N ASP A 292 56.83 5.03 -2.32
CA ASP A 292 57.50 5.20 -3.62
C ASP A 292 57.31 4.01 -4.58
N LEU A 293 56.79 2.87 -4.11
CA LEU A 293 56.56 1.68 -4.93
C LEU A 293 55.16 1.64 -5.59
N PHE A 294 54.24 2.49 -5.12
CA PHE A 294 52.86 2.53 -5.62
C PHE A 294 52.56 3.80 -6.44
N GLU A 295 53.49 4.75 -6.52
CA GLU A 295 53.42 5.91 -7.41
C GLU A 295 53.98 5.58 -8.81
N GLY A 296 53.30 4.67 -9.52
CA GLY A 296 53.62 4.35 -10.90
C GLY A 296 52.36 3.98 -11.66
N GLU A 297 52.03 4.81 -12.66
CA GLU A 297 50.96 4.64 -13.66
C GLU A 297 49.56 5.13 -13.26
N THR A 298 49.44 6.46 -13.05
CA THR A 298 48.26 7.19 -13.53
C THR A 298 48.69 8.17 -14.61
N GLU A 299 48.72 7.70 -15.87
CA GLU A 299 48.65 8.55 -17.06
C GLU A 299 47.53 8.03 -17.99
#